data_AF-W5SN13-F1
#
_entry.id   AF-W5SN13-F1
#
_cell.length_a   1.000
_cell.length_b   1.000
_cell.length_c   1.000
_cell.angle_alpha   90.00
_cell.angle_beta   90.00
_cell.angle_gamma   90.00
#
_symmetry.space_group_name_H-M   'P 1'
#
loop_
_entity.id
_entity.type
_entity.pdbx_description
1 polymer ?
#
loop_
_entity_poly.entity_id
_entity_poly.type
_entity_poly.pdbx_seq_one_letter_code
_entity_poly.pdbx_strand_id
1 'polypeptide(L)'
;MFNQVFFDENIKYECYRKFFHISSLVFLLLYKVNLWIGFVASLFFMVIYLILELLRVMQKKLFFLGNISEILVKTREVPFCKIYLSPIFLIVSMFCTYFFIAKPFSYIGIFSACIGDGLASLFGKLIPSFKLVNNKTFAGSISVFVVAFIVCYYFVPNFGMALIVGMGAMLVELFDFAKYDNLFLPVGVATLSFLLVT
;
A
#
# COMPACT_ATOMS: atom_id res chain seq x y z
N MET A 1 30.66 -6.21 -8.28
CA MET A 1 30.12 -5.18 -9.20
C MET A 1 28.74 -5.55 -9.74
N PHE A 2 28.55 -6.71 -10.41
CA PHE A 2 27.23 -7.12 -10.95
C PHE A 2 26.10 -7.21 -9.89
N ASN A 3 26.37 -7.83 -8.73
CA ASN A 3 25.39 -7.92 -7.64
C ASN A 3 25.02 -6.57 -7.01
N GLN A 4 25.94 -5.59 -7.01
CA GLN A 4 25.66 -4.24 -6.50
C GLN A 4 24.80 -3.45 -7.49
N VAL A 5 25.12 -3.51 -8.79
CA VAL A 5 24.34 -2.86 -9.84
C VAL A 5 22.91 -3.41 -9.90
N PHE A 6 22.75 -4.74 -9.80
CA PHE A 6 21.44 -5.38 -9.76
C PHE A 6 20.62 -5.01 -8.52
N PHE A 7 21.28 -4.92 -7.36
CA PHE A 7 20.66 -4.48 -6.11
C PHE A 7 20.18 -3.02 -6.18
N ASP A 8 21.00 -2.13 -6.72
CA ASP A 8 20.68 -0.71 -6.89
C ASP A 8 19.50 -0.49 -7.86
N GLU A 9 19.44 -1.24 -8.97
CA GLU A 9 18.29 -1.20 -9.88
C GLU A 9 17.00 -1.70 -9.21
N ASN A 10 17.09 -2.80 -8.45
CA ASN A 10 15.93 -3.37 -7.75
C ASN A 10 15.38 -2.41 -6.68
N ILE A 11 16.26 -1.68 -5.97
CA ILE A 11 15.86 -0.62 -5.04
C ILE A 11 15.22 0.55 -5.78
N LYS A 12 15.82 1.02 -6.89
CA LYS A 12 15.28 2.14 -7.66
C LYS A 12 13.84 1.89 -8.12
N TYR A 13 13.56 0.69 -8.65
CA TYR A 13 12.22 0.33 -9.07
C TYR A 13 11.25 0.11 -7.91
N GLU A 14 11.74 -0.39 -6.76
CA GLU A 14 10.93 -0.43 -5.53
C GLU A 14 10.52 0.96 -5.08
N CYS A 15 11.45 1.92 -5.09
CA CYS A 15 11.18 3.31 -4.76
C CYS A 15 10.08 3.90 -5.65
N TYR A 16 10.13 3.68 -6.97
CA TYR A 16 9.05 4.13 -7.86
C TYR A 16 7.70 3.49 -7.52
N ARG A 17 7.69 2.16 -7.31
CA ARG A 17 6.45 1.44 -6.97
C ARG A 17 5.83 2.00 -5.69
N LYS A 18 6.65 2.26 -4.67
CA LYS A 18 6.20 2.72 -3.37
C LYS A 18 5.91 4.22 -3.33
N PHE A 19 6.55 5.02 -4.19
CA PHE A 19 6.14 6.40 -4.45
C PHE A 19 4.70 6.46 -4.98
N PHE A 20 4.37 5.66 -6.00
CA PHE A 20 2.99 5.59 -6.52
C PHE A 20 2.02 5.04 -5.47
N HIS A 21 2.43 4.03 -4.69
CA HIS A 21 1.64 3.51 -3.57
C HIS A 21 1.30 4.60 -2.55
N ILE A 22 2.29 5.33 -2.04
CA ILE A 22 2.07 6.41 -1.06
C ILE A 22 1.25 7.56 -1.67
N SER A 23 1.46 7.86 -2.96
CA SER A 23 0.72 8.92 -3.66
C SER A 23 -0.79 8.69 -3.73
N SER A 24 -1.26 7.45 -3.51
CA SER A 24 -2.69 7.12 -3.40
C SER A 24 -3.39 7.91 -2.28
N LEU A 25 -2.67 8.43 -1.29
CA LEU A 25 -3.21 9.34 -0.27
C LEU A 25 -3.88 10.58 -0.88
N VAL A 26 -3.56 10.94 -2.13
CA VAL A 26 -4.30 12.00 -2.85
C VAL A 26 -5.80 11.70 -2.91
N PHE A 27 -6.21 10.43 -3.06
CA PHE A 27 -7.63 10.06 -3.06
C PHE A 27 -8.29 10.32 -1.72
N LEU A 28 -7.58 10.08 -0.61
CA LEU A 28 -8.07 10.44 0.73
C LEU A 28 -8.31 11.95 0.87
N LEU A 29 -7.39 12.77 0.35
CA LEU A 29 -7.55 14.22 0.32
C LEU A 29 -8.76 14.62 -0.52
N LEU A 30 -8.93 14.02 -1.71
CA LEU A 30 -10.08 14.29 -2.56
C LEU A 30 -11.40 13.88 -1.90
N TYR A 31 -11.47 12.71 -1.24
CA TYR A 31 -12.65 12.28 -0.48
C TYR A 31 -13.00 13.27 0.64
N LYS A 32 -11.99 13.91 1.26
CA LYS A 32 -12.18 14.93 2.29
C LYS A 32 -12.70 16.25 1.71
N VAL A 33 -12.22 16.67 0.53
CA VAL A 33 -12.69 17.89 -0.15
C VAL A 33 -14.13 17.71 -0.63
N ASN A 34 -14.39 16.64 -1.38
CA ASN A 34 -15.72 16.29 -1.84
C ASN A 34 -15.76 14.80 -2.18
N LEU A 35 -16.67 14.08 -1.54
CA LEU A 35 -16.82 12.64 -1.70
C LEU A 35 -16.95 12.22 -3.18
N TRP A 36 -17.76 12.94 -3.96
CA TRP A 36 -17.98 12.63 -5.37
C TRP A 36 -16.73 12.84 -6.21
N ILE A 37 -15.97 13.91 -5.95
CA ILE A 37 -14.71 14.17 -6.66
C ILE A 37 -13.71 13.05 -6.37
N GLY A 38 -13.55 12.67 -5.10
CA GLY A 38 -12.67 11.56 -4.73
C GLY A 38 -13.11 10.24 -5.35
N PHE A 39 -14.42 9.94 -5.35
CA PHE A 39 -14.96 8.72 -5.92
C PHE A 39 -14.71 8.63 -7.43
N VAL A 40 -15.09 9.67 -8.17
CA VAL A 40 -14.87 9.73 -9.63
C VAL A 40 -13.39 9.66 -9.96
N ALA A 41 -12.52 10.37 -9.23
CA ALA A 41 -11.07 10.33 -9.45
C ALA A 41 -10.49 8.91 -9.20
N SER A 42 -10.92 8.24 -8.12
CA SER A 42 -10.47 6.89 -7.80
C SER A 42 -10.93 5.85 -8.84
N LEU A 43 -12.16 5.98 -9.33
CA LEU A 43 -12.72 5.10 -10.35
C LEU A 43 -12.04 5.33 -11.71
N PHE A 44 -11.83 6.60 -12.07
CA PHE A 44 -11.09 6.96 -13.28
C PHE A 44 -9.66 6.40 -13.27
N PHE A 45 -8.95 6.52 -12.15
CA PHE A 45 -7.63 5.91 -12.00
C PHE A 45 -7.67 4.40 -12.16
N MET A 46 -8.62 3.71 -11.51
CA MET A 46 -8.77 2.25 -11.63
C MET A 46 -9.00 1.81 -13.08
N VAL A 47 -9.87 2.50 -13.81
CA VAL A 47 -10.17 2.19 -15.22
C VAL A 47 -8.94 2.39 -16.09
N ILE A 48 -8.25 3.54 -15.96
CA ILE A 48 -7.01 3.79 -16.70
C ILE A 48 -5.97 2.72 -16.39
N TYR A 49 -5.76 2.44 -15.11
CA TYR A 49 -4.80 1.45 -14.66
C TYR A 49 -5.08 0.07 -15.25
N LEU A 50 -6.34 -0.37 -15.25
CA LEU A 50 -6.76 -1.62 -15.87
C LEU A 50 -6.51 -1.64 -17.37
N ILE A 51 -6.83 -0.56 -18.09
CA ILE A 51 -6.56 -0.45 -19.53
C ILE A 51 -5.06 -0.57 -19.80
N LEU A 52 -4.22 0.13 -19.03
CA LEU A 52 -2.76 0.04 -19.17
C LEU A 52 -2.24 -1.37 -18.87
N GLU A 53 -2.80 -2.03 -17.85
CA GLU A 53 -2.42 -3.39 -17.48
C GLU A 53 -2.87 -4.42 -18.52
N LEU A 54 -4.05 -4.26 -19.14
CA LEU A 54 -4.51 -5.07 -20.25
C LEU A 54 -3.60 -4.91 -21.48
N LEU A 55 -3.24 -3.67 -21.82
CA LEU A 55 -2.32 -3.40 -22.94
C LEU A 55 -0.93 -3.99 -22.69
N ARG A 56 -0.44 -3.94 -21.44
CA ARG A 56 0.81 -4.61 -21.01
C ARG A 56 0.74 -6.11 -21.25
N VAL A 57 -0.35 -6.77 -20.83
CA VAL A 57 -0.56 -8.22 -21.01
C VAL A 57 -0.65 -8.59 -22.49
N MET A 58 -1.32 -7.76 -23.31
CA MET A 58 -1.41 -7.92 -24.76
C MET A 58 -0.11 -7.60 -25.52
N GLN A 59 0.96 -7.22 -24.81
CA GLN A 59 2.25 -6.77 -25.37
C GLN A 59 2.12 -5.63 -26.40
N LYS A 60 1.02 -4.86 -26.36
CA LYS A 60 0.83 -3.71 -27.23
C LYS A 60 1.52 -2.50 -26.60
N LYS A 61 2.59 -2.02 -27.23
CA LYS A 61 3.27 -0.78 -26.81
C LYS A 61 2.38 0.41 -27.17
N LEU A 62 1.93 1.15 -26.16
CA LEU A 62 1.37 2.49 -26.35
C LEU A 62 2.52 3.44 -26.68
N PHE A 63 2.54 3.95 -27.91
CA PHE A 63 3.60 4.83 -28.40
C PHE A 63 3.78 6.10 -27.55
N PHE A 64 2.70 6.62 -26.95
CA PHE A 64 2.70 7.82 -26.11
C PHE A 64 3.12 7.60 -24.64
N LEU A 65 3.13 6.35 -24.17
CA LEU A 65 3.38 6.00 -22.76
C LEU A 65 4.60 5.10 -22.59
N GLY A 66 5.51 5.10 -23.57
CA GLY A 66 6.69 4.23 -23.61
C GLY A 66 7.44 4.17 -22.28
N ASN A 67 7.82 5.33 -21.73
CA ASN A 67 8.59 5.42 -20.48
C ASN A 67 7.83 4.85 -19.26
N ILE A 68 6.53 5.16 -19.12
CA ILE A 68 5.72 4.68 -17.99
C ILE A 68 5.46 3.18 -18.13
N SER A 69 5.20 2.70 -19.36
CA SER A 69 5.01 1.28 -19.63
C SER A 69 6.27 0.47 -19.34
N GLU A 70 7.45 1.02 -19.64
CA GLU A 70 8.73 0.37 -19.38
C GLU A 70 9.06 0.32 -17.88
N ILE A 71 8.77 1.40 -17.14
CA ILE A 71 8.85 1.40 -15.68
C ILE A 71 7.87 0.36 -15.11
N LEU A 72 6.63 0.29 -15.57
CA LEU A 72 5.64 -0.70 -15.10
C LEU A 72 6.06 -2.15 -15.38
N VAL A 73 6.69 -2.42 -16.52
CA VAL A 73 7.19 -3.74 -16.88
C VAL A 73 8.40 -4.11 -16.03
N LYS A 74 9.37 -3.20 -15.86
CA LYS A 74 10.60 -3.45 -15.09
C LYS A 74 10.36 -3.52 -13.58
N THR A 75 9.39 -2.76 -13.05
CA THR A 75 9.09 -2.70 -11.60
C THR A 75 8.42 -3.94 -11.03
N ARG A 76 7.89 -4.83 -11.87
CA ARG A 76 6.92 -5.82 -11.40
C ARG A 76 7.42 -7.26 -11.40
N GLU A 77 8.44 -7.62 -12.17
CA GLU A 77 8.89 -9.04 -12.30
C GLU A 77 7.69 -10.01 -12.54
N VAL A 78 6.56 -9.52 -13.08
CA VAL A 78 5.33 -10.30 -13.25
C VAL A 78 5.34 -10.89 -14.67
N PRO A 79 5.08 -12.20 -14.83
CA PRO A 79 4.94 -12.80 -16.15
C PRO A 79 3.92 -12.04 -17.00
N PHE A 80 4.16 -11.91 -18.30
CA PHE A 80 3.30 -11.17 -19.22
C PHE A 80 1.83 -11.65 -19.22
N CYS A 81 1.55 -12.86 -18.73
CA CYS A 81 0.20 -13.44 -18.69
C CYS A 81 -0.61 -13.13 -17.42
N LYS A 82 -0.09 -12.39 -16.43
CA LYS A 82 -0.80 -12.15 -15.16
C LYS A 82 -1.07 -10.67 -14.92
N ILE A 83 -2.33 -10.34 -14.62
CA ILE A 83 -2.79 -9.01 -14.22
C ILE A 83 -2.37 -8.76 -12.75
N TYR A 84 -1.73 -7.63 -12.50
CA TYR A 84 -1.34 -7.19 -11.17
C TYR A 84 -2.41 -6.28 -10.57
N LEU A 85 -3.19 -6.79 -9.62
CA LEU A 85 -4.36 -6.10 -9.06
C LEU A 85 -4.08 -5.27 -7.81
N SER A 86 -2.86 -5.32 -7.26
CA SER A 86 -2.52 -4.70 -5.98
C SER A 86 -2.85 -3.20 -5.86
N PRO A 87 -2.64 -2.33 -6.88
CA PRO A 87 -3.08 -0.92 -6.81
C PRO A 87 -4.60 -0.76 -6.80
N ILE A 88 -5.33 -1.68 -7.44
CA ILE A 88 -6.80 -1.68 -7.42
C ILE A 88 -7.30 -2.07 -6.03
N PHE A 89 -6.70 -3.10 -5.43
CA PHE A 89 -7.03 -3.49 -4.06
C PHE A 89 -6.83 -2.36 -3.06
N LEU A 90 -5.77 -1.56 -3.22
CA LEU A 90 -5.52 -0.38 -2.40
C LEU A 90 -6.64 0.66 -2.53
N ILE A 91 -7.05 0.99 -3.76
CA ILE A 91 -8.12 1.98 -3.97
C ILE A 91 -9.46 1.48 -3.45
N VAL A 92 -9.78 0.21 -3.71
CA VAL A 92 -11.03 -0.41 -3.24
C VAL A 92 -11.08 -0.42 -1.71
N SER A 93 -9.99 -0.84 -1.04
CA SER A 93 -9.93 -0.84 0.41
C SER A 93 -9.95 0.56 0.99
N MET A 94 -9.29 1.54 0.38
CA MET A 94 -9.38 2.94 0.80
C MET A 94 -10.81 3.46 0.72
N PHE A 95 -11.52 3.20 -0.38
CA PHE A 95 -12.92 3.58 -0.53
C PHE A 95 -13.79 2.91 0.54
N CYS A 96 -13.70 1.59 0.70
CA CYS A 96 -14.44 0.84 1.70
C CYS A 96 -14.14 1.34 3.13
N THR A 97 -12.86 1.51 3.46
CA THR A 97 -12.42 1.97 4.79
C THR A 97 -12.93 3.38 5.07
N TYR A 98 -12.84 4.29 4.09
CA TYR A 98 -13.31 5.66 4.25
C TYR A 98 -14.84 5.75 4.43
N PHE A 99 -15.60 4.92 3.71
CA PHE A 99 -17.06 4.99 3.68
C PHE A 99 -17.72 4.23 4.84
N PHE A 100 -17.21 3.03 5.16
CA PHE A 100 -17.86 2.14 6.12
C PHE A 100 -17.37 2.30 7.55
N ILE A 101 -16.23 2.96 7.79
CA ILE A 101 -15.65 3.10 9.13
C ILE A 101 -15.66 4.57 9.57
N ALA A 102 -16.14 4.80 10.80
CA ALA A 102 -16.26 6.13 11.36
C ALA A 102 -14.90 6.85 11.44
N LYS A 103 -14.94 8.18 11.28
CA LYS A 103 -13.76 9.02 11.51
C LYS A 103 -13.53 9.17 13.02
N PRO A 104 -12.27 9.21 13.50
CA PRO A 104 -11.02 9.25 12.73
C PRO A 104 -10.43 7.88 12.35
N PHE A 105 -11.07 6.77 12.73
CA PHE A 105 -10.52 5.41 12.57
C PHE A 105 -10.25 5.00 11.12
N SER A 106 -11.11 5.44 10.19
CA SER A 106 -10.85 5.27 8.75
C SER A 106 -9.55 5.92 8.29
N TYR A 107 -9.16 7.06 8.87
CA TYR A 107 -7.88 7.70 8.59
C TYR A 107 -6.71 6.87 9.12
N ILE A 108 -6.86 6.31 10.33
CA ILE A 108 -5.82 5.50 10.95
C ILE A 108 -5.46 4.31 10.04
N GLY A 109 -6.45 3.56 9.56
CA GLY A 109 -6.20 2.44 8.66
C GLY A 109 -5.58 2.86 7.32
N ILE A 110 -6.13 3.88 6.67
CA ILE A 110 -5.64 4.34 5.35
C ILE A 110 -4.20 4.85 5.43
N PHE A 111 -3.86 5.68 6.41
CA PHE A 111 -2.49 6.15 6.59
C PHE A 111 -1.53 5.01 6.94
N SER A 112 -1.95 4.09 7.80
CA SER A 112 -1.13 2.92 8.17
C SER A 112 -0.81 2.05 6.97
N ALA A 113 -1.74 1.86 6.05
CA ALA A 113 -1.49 1.08 4.84
C ALA A 113 -0.67 1.84 3.78
N CYS A 114 -1.00 3.10 3.50
CA CYS A 114 -0.28 3.85 2.46
C CYS A 114 1.18 4.11 2.87
N ILE A 115 1.42 4.49 4.13
CA ILE A 115 2.76 4.83 4.61
C ILE A 115 3.47 3.58 5.14
N GLY A 116 2.79 2.77 5.95
CA GLY A 116 3.39 1.59 6.61
C GLY A 116 3.83 0.54 5.61
N ASP A 117 2.92 0.04 4.76
CA ASP A 117 3.29 -0.92 3.70
C ASP A 117 4.22 -0.28 2.65
N GLY A 118 4.06 1.03 2.41
CA GLY A 118 4.99 1.86 1.65
C GLY A 118 6.45 1.68 2.10
N LEU A 119 6.69 1.91 3.39
CA LEU A 119 8.02 1.85 3.99
C LEU A 119 8.48 0.41 4.27
N ALA A 120 7.58 -0.52 4.57
CA ALA A 120 7.92 -1.91 4.93
C ALA A 120 8.76 -2.61 3.87
N SER A 121 8.38 -2.47 2.61
CA SER A 121 9.11 -3.04 1.48
C SER A 121 10.46 -2.37 1.20
N LEU A 122 10.57 -1.05 1.46
CA LEU A 122 11.81 -0.30 1.27
C LEU A 122 12.80 -0.66 2.37
N PHE A 123 12.40 -0.55 3.64
CA PHE A 123 13.22 -0.93 4.77
C PHE A 123 13.53 -2.43 4.80
N GLY A 124 12.62 -3.28 4.32
CA GLY A 124 12.89 -4.70 4.17
C GLY A 124 13.98 -5.04 3.15
N LYS A 125 14.22 -4.16 2.16
CA LYS A 125 15.35 -4.30 1.22
C LYS A 125 16.61 -3.58 1.68
N LEU A 126 16.46 -2.43 2.32
CA LEU A 126 17.57 -1.57 2.74
C LEU A 126 18.24 -2.03 4.04
N ILE A 127 17.46 -2.57 4.98
CA ILE A 127 17.93 -2.97 6.30
C ILE A 127 18.03 -4.50 6.34
N PRO A 128 19.26 -5.06 6.38
CA PRO A 128 19.45 -6.50 6.50
C PRO A 128 18.77 -7.00 7.77
N SER A 129 17.81 -7.92 7.60
CA SER A 129 17.07 -8.50 8.72
C SER A 129 16.62 -9.92 8.39
N PHE A 130 16.31 -10.70 9.41
CA PHE A 130 15.81 -12.05 9.23
C PHE A 130 14.40 -12.04 8.65
N LYS A 131 14.08 -13.09 7.89
CA LYS A 131 12.75 -13.28 7.33
C LYS A 131 11.82 -13.85 8.38
N LEU A 132 10.57 -13.42 8.32
CA LEU A 132 9.45 -13.86 9.11
C LEU A 132 8.50 -14.71 8.22
N VAL A 133 7.22 -14.76 8.57
CA VAL A 133 6.17 -15.42 7.81
C VAL A 133 6.03 -14.79 6.42
N ASN A 134 5.67 -15.60 5.41
CA ASN A 134 5.41 -15.16 4.03
C ASN A 134 6.57 -14.41 3.35
N ASN A 135 7.83 -14.69 3.73
CA ASN A 135 9.02 -13.99 3.26
C ASN A 135 9.06 -12.48 3.56
N LYS A 136 8.20 -11.99 4.47
CA LYS A 136 8.29 -10.63 5.00
C LYS A 136 9.54 -10.51 5.88
N THR A 137 10.05 -9.30 6.07
CA THR A 137 11.28 -9.05 6.81
C THR A 137 10.98 -8.42 8.16
N PHE A 138 11.77 -8.72 9.17
CA PHE A 138 11.60 -8.11 10.49
C PHE A 138 11.68 -6.58 10.45
N ALA A 139 12.60 -6.02 9.66
CA ALA A 139 12.69 -4.57 9.47
C ALA A 139 11.42 -3.99 8.82
N GLY A 140 10.85 -4.68 7.82
CA GLY A 140 9.63 -4.25 7.17
C GLY A 140 8.42 -4.26 8.11
N SER A 141 8.24 -5.34 8.87
CA SER A 141 7.11 -5.48 9.80
C SER A 141 7.20 -4.50 10.98
N ILE A 142 8.41 -4.21 11.48
CA ILE A 142 8.62 -3.11 12.45
C ILE A 142 8.21 -1.76 11.85
N SER A 143 8.52 -1.51 10.58
CA SER A 143 8.10 -0.26 9.93
C SER A 143 6.59 -0.09 9.94
N VAL A 144 5.83 -1.14 9.66
CA VAL A 144 4.36 -1.11 9.72
C VAL A 144 3.88 -0.85 11.14
N PHE A 145 4.45 -1.55 12.12
CA PHE A 145 4.15 -1.33 13.54
C PHE A 145 4.33 0.14 13.94
N VAL A 146 5.52 0.71 13.66
CA VAL A 146 5.86 2.08 14.06
C VAL A 146 4.95 3.10 13.39
N VAL A 147 4.69 2.96 12.10
CA VAL A 147 3.80 3.88 11.38
C VAL A 147 2.38 3.80 11.94
N ALA A 148 1.82 2.61 12.09
CA ALA A 148 0.47 2.44 12.61
C ALA A 148 0.33 2.94 14.05
N PHE A 149 1.36 2.72 14.89
CA PHE A 149 1.45 3.29 16.23
C PHE A 149 1.40 4.82 16.20
N ILE A 150 2.27 5.47 15.42
CA ILE A 150 2.35 6.95 15.34
C ILE A 150 1.03 7.54 14.84
N VAL A 151 0.48 6.95 13.77
CA VAL A 151 -0.78 7.39 13.17
C VAL A 151 -1.92 7.24 14.17
N CYS A 152 -2.04 6.10 14.84
CA CYS A 152 -3.08 5.88 15.84
C CYS A 152 -2.95 6.86 17.00
N TYR A 153 -1.74 7.02 17.55
CA TYR A 153 -1.47 7.92 18.67
C TYR A 153 -1.78 9.38 18.33
N TYR A 154 -1.55 9.79 17.08
CA TYR A 154 -1.87 11.14 16.61
C TYR A 154 -3.39 11.43 16.64
N PHE A 155 -4.23 10.47 16.22
CA PHE A 155 -5.69 10.66 16.20
C PHE A 155 -6.37 10.32 17.53
N VAL A 156 -5.80 9.37 18.27
CA VAL A 156 -6.29 8.88 19.56
C VAL A 156 -5.08 8.80 20.51
N PRO A 157 -4.82 9.83 21.34
CA PRO A 157 -3.63 9.94 22.17
C PRO A 157 -3.69 9.02 23.40
N ASN A 158 -3.85 7.72 23.16
CA ASN A 158 -3.82 6.65 24.14
C ASN A 158 -2.71 5.67 23.76
N PHE A 159 -1.67 5.61 24.59
CA PHE A 159 -0.48 4.80 24.32
C PHE A 159 -0.80 3.30 24.23
N GLY A 160 -1.65 2.78 25.12
CA GLY A 160 -2.03 1.37 25.13
C GLY A 160 -2.79 0.97 23.87
N MET A 161 -3.74 1.81 23.43
CA MET A 161 -4.47 1.59 22.18
C MET A 161 -3.54 1.66 20.97
N ALA A 162 -2.66 2.67 20.90
CA ALA A 162 -1.71 2.79 19.80
C ALA A 162 -0.76 1.59 19.71
N LEU A 163 -0.33 1.02 20.85
CA LEU A 163 0.45 -0.21 20.89
C LEU A 163 -0.33 -1.40 20.31
N ILE A 164 -1.57 -1.61 20.75
CA ILE A 164 -2.40 -2.73 20.28
C ILE A 164 -2.68 -2.59 18.78
N VAL A 165 -3.02 -1.38 18.32
CA VAL A 165 -3.25 -1.11 16.89
C VAL A 165 -1.98 -1.32 16.06
N GLY A 166 -0.83 -0.86 16.55
CA GLY A 166 0.47 -1.10 15.91
C GLY A 166 0.78 -2.59 15.77
N MET A 167 0.58 -3.38 16.84
CA MET A 167 0.77 -4.83 16.81
C MET A 167 -0.22 -5.49 15.85
N GLY A 168 -1.48 -5.07 15.86
CA GLY A 168 -2.50 -5.56 14.93
C GLY A 168 -2.14 -5.28 13.47
N ALA A 169 -1.65 -4.08 13.16
CA ALA A 169 -1.18 -3.72 11.81
C ALA A 169 -0.02 -4.62 11.36
N MET A 170 0.96 -4.84 12.24
CA MET A 170 2.06 -5.76 11.98
C MET A 170 1.57 -7.18 11.71
N LEU A 171 0.63 -7.69 12.51
CA LEU A 171 0.08 -9.03 12.33
C LEU A 171 -0.70 -9.16 11.02
N VAL A 172 -1.52 -8.16 10.66
CA VAL A 172 -2.25 -8.15 9.39
C VAL A 172 -1.28 -8.15 8.20
N GLU A 173 -0.20 -7.38 8.28
CA GLU A 173 0.84 -7.36 7.24
C GLU A 173 1.59 -8.69 7.13
N LEU A 174 1.89 -9.31 8.28
CA LEU A 174 2.69 -10.52 8.36
C LEU A 174 1.93 -11.77 7.91
N PHE A 175 0.65 -11.86 8.25
CA PHE A 175 -0.23 -12.98 7.91
C PHE A 175 -1.06 -12.75 6.66
N ASP A 176 -0.75 -11.72 5.87
CA ASP A 176 -1.42 -11.50 4.60
C ASP A 176 -1.17 -12.68 3.64
N PHE A 177 -2.26 -13.36 3.29
CA PHE A 177 -2.23 -14.46 2.34
C PHE A 177 -2.21 -13.89 0.92
N ALA A 178 -1.30 -14.35 0.07
CA ALA A 178 -1.31 -14.09 -1.37
C ALA A 178 -1.20 -12.60 -1.83
N LYS A 179 -0.60 -11.71 -1.02
CA LYS A 179 -0.32 -10.29 -1.38
C LYS A 179 -1.60 -9.44 -1.50
N TYR A 180 -2.54 -9.64 -0.59
CA TYR A 180 -3.74 -8.83 -0.41
C TYR A 180 -3.59 -7.80 0.74
N ASP A 181 -2.37 -7.51 1.15
CA ASP A 181 -2.01 -6.52 2.18
C ASP A 181 -2.67 -5.16 1.90
N ASN A 182 -2.65 -4.74 0.65
CA ASN A 182 -3.32 -3.53 0.20
C ASN A 182 -4.84 -3.54 0.35
N LEU A 183 -5.47 -4.71 0.44
CA LEU A 183 -6.89 -4.87 0.72
C LEU A 183 -7.16 -4.89 2.24
N PHE A 184 -6.44 -5.74 2.97
CA PHE A 184 -6.72 -6.06 4.36
C PHE A 184 -6.14 -5.07 5.36
N LEU A 185 -4.97 -4.49 5.10
CA LEU A 185 -4.29 -3.62 6.06
C LEU A 185 -5.10 -2.35 6.39
N PRO A 186 -5.64 -1.59 5.42
CA PRO A 186 -6.45 -0.40 5.75
C PRO A 186 -7.72 -0.77 6.51
N VAL A 187 -8.42 -1.82 6.07
CA VAL A 187 -9.68 -2.25 6.68
C VAL A 187 -9.44 -2.79 8.08
N GLY A 188 -8.50 -3.71 8.25
CA GLY A 188 -8.20 -4.38 9.51
C GLY A 188 -7.67 -3.43 10.59
N VAL A 189 -6.80 -2.49 10.21
CA VAL A 189 -6.29 -1.49 11.16
C VAL A 189 -7.37 -0.50 11.57
N ALA A 190 -8.18 -0.05 10.62
CA ALA A 190 -9.30 0.85 10.92
C ALA A 190 -10.36 0.17 11.80
N THR A 191 -10.76 -1.07 11.51
CA THR A 191 -11.74 -1.80 12.33
C THR A 191 -11.21 -2.07 13.73
N LEU A 192 -9.96 -2.51 13.86
CA LEU A 192 -9.33 -2.74 15.16
C LEU A 192 -9.31 -1.45 15.99
N SER A 193 -8.90 -0.33 15.39
CA SER A 193 -8.86 0.96 16.09
C SER A 193 -10.26 1.45 16.50
N PHE A 194 -11.29 1.19 15.69
CA PHE A 194 -12.68 1.52 16.01
C PHE A 194 -13.19 0.69 17.21
N LEU A 195 -13.01 -0.62 17.17
CA LEU A 195 -13.47 -1.54 18.21
C LEU A 195 -12.82 -1.35 19.57
N LEU A 196 -11.61 -0.80 19.62
CA LEU A 196 -10.92 -0.52 20.89
C LEU A 196 -11.43 0.74 21.59
N VAL A 197 -12.12 1.63 20.88
CA VAL A 197 -12.62 2.90 21.43
C VAL A 197 -14.12 2.86 21.71
N THR A 198 -14.89 2.08 20.94
CA THR A 198 -16.33 1.86 21.18
C THR A 198 -16.59 0.82 22.25
#